data_AF-A0A4R2I1T9-F1
#
_entry.id   AF-A0A4R2I1T9-F1
#
_cell.length_a   1.000
_cell.length_b   1.000
_cell.length_c   1.000
_cell.angle_alpha   90.00
_cell.angle_beta   90.00
_cell.angle_gamma   90.00
#
_symmetry.space_group_name_H-M   'P 1'
#
loop_
_entity.id
_entity.type
_entity.pdbx_description
1 polymer ?
#
loop_
_entity_poly.entity_id
_entity_poly.type
_entity_poly.pdbx_seq_one_letter_code
_entity_poly.pdbx_strand_id
1 'polypeptide(L)'
;MPQGTLADLVSAAIHRATGKVTVVTAKSISDWECGWYTWPSKDVRLALCAILGARTPEELGFYKRRTPSAQRSLSLLELASGDRQAFEALSIPGGRSFTGVEVAAQRSTAEITGHGWLMVDPPDDQLEALNRLDRRSLLIATDPNNQHYVADGRRIASRSDLRAGPQPMAAANVLDDLTVGIIWAITNADTALLADDAQLETSQRRLFRYHGRTASTVTLDEVPHLNPVARHWLGSRFCAQHIARNLKLLWYPPFFWTRDQRGEEATSWLIWSHKFEYLQRTARRFAIMRRGFCIPESEVRASPAYERVMLLLAMSLMEAFGITVELTTDPSFGEVEGFVLASKAIVADWLRGPGLWYVDFCAPKPAYGEIDEHLAAESVIAQPTSGGRLQALAEYLNVPWGWFHARCMELAAAGVDGIAHPRSRLLSTKGLDTAIRYVAYINNLEGVHLARR
;
A
#
# COMPACT_ATOMS: atom_id res chain seq x y z
N MET A 1 -2.93 -42.83 -31.91
CA MET A 1 -1.56 -42.86 -32.47
C MET A 1 -0.59 -42.48 -31.37
N PRO A 2 0.57 -43.14 -31.20
CA PRO A 2 1.55 -42.74 -30.20
C PRO A 2 2.10 -41.34 -30.46
N GLN A 3 2.36 -40.56 -29.41
CA GLN A 3 2.80 -39.15 -29.52
C GLN A 3 4.11 -38.99 -30.29
N GLY A 4 5.07 -39.91 -30.12
CA GLY A 4 6.34 -39.91 -30.86
C GLY A 4 6.14 -40.11 -32.36
N THR A 5 5.28 -41.07 -32.75
CA THR A 5 4.93 -41.30 -34.15
C THR A 5 4.22 -40.09 -34.77
N LEU A 6 3.32 -39.45 -34.02
CA LEU A 6 2.65 -38.24 -34.49
C LEU A 6 3.65 -37.08 -34.67
N ALA A 7 4.58 -36.91 -33.74
CA ALA A 7 5.63 -35.88 -33.80
C ALA A 7 6.54 -36.05 -35.03
N ASP A 8 6.93 -37.28 -35.36
CA ASP A 8 7.73 -37.60 -36.55
C ASP A 8 6.96 -37.30 -37.84
N LEU A 9 5.69 -37.70 -37.90
CA LEU A 9 4.82 -37.43 -39.05
C LEU A 9 4.61 -35.94 -39.27
N VAL A 10 4.40 -35.17 -38.21
CA VAL A 10 4.24 -33.71 -38.27
C VAL A 10 5.53 -33.05 -38.75
N SER A 11 6.68 -33.44 -38.21
CA SER A 11 7.99 -32.91 -38.63
C SER A 11 8.25 -33.20 -40.12
N ALA A 12 7.97 -34.43 -40.57
CA ALA A 12 8.09 -34.82 -41.97
C ALA A 12 7.10 -34.08 -42.89
N ALA A 13 5.87 -33.83 -42.43
CA ALA A 13 4.87 -33.07 -43.19
C ALA A 13 5.27 -31.60 -43.34
N ILE A 14 5.79 -30.96 -42.29
CA ILE A 14 6.28 -29.58 -42.34
C ILE A 14 7.47 -29.49 -43.31
N HIS A 15 8.42 -30.42 -43.23
CA HIS A 15 9.57 -30.46 -44.13
C HIS A 15 9.14 -30.61 -45.59
N ARG A 16 8.21 -31.52 -45.89
CA ARG A 16 7.67 -31.71 -47.26
C ARG A 16 6.95 -30.47 -47.78
N ALA A 17 6.19 -29.77 -46.93
CA ALA A 17 5.39 -28.62 -47.35
C ALA A 17 6.21 -27.33 -47.47
N THR A 18 7.28 -27.17 -46.69
CA THR A 18 7.98 -25.88 -46.54
C THR A 18 9.47 -25.92 -46.85
N GLY A 19 10.07 -27.11 -46.97
CA GLY A 19 11.52 -27.30 -47.06
C GLY A 19 12.28 -27.00 -45.76
N LYS A 20 11.60 -26.64 -44.67
CA LYS A 20 12.22 -26.30 -43.38
C LYS A 20 12.32 -27.53 -42.48
N VAL A 21 13.49 -27.73 -41.87
CA VAL A 21 13.66 -28.71 -40.80
C VAL A 21 13.09 -28.14 -39.51
N THR A 22 11.87 -28.56 -39.16
CA THR A 22 11.22 -28.23 -37.89
C THR A 22 11.06 -29.52 -37.08
N VAL A 23 11.65 -29.56 -35.89
CA VAL A 23 11.54 -30.71 -34.99
C VAL A 23 10.36 -30.51 -34.06
N VAL A 24 9.29 -31.26 -34.30
CA VAL A 24 8.20 -31.43 -33.33
C VAL A 24 8.55 -32.64 -32.47
N THR A 25 8.44 -32.51 -31.16
CA THR A 25 8.78 -33.59 -30.22
C THR A 25 7.52 -34.25 -29.66
N ALA A 26 7.64 -35.49 -29.17
CA ALA A 26 6.56 -36.16 -28.47
C ALA A 26 6.02 -35.33 -27.28
N LYS A 27 6.93 -34.62 -26.59
CA LYS A 27 6.56 -33.68 -25.52
C LYS A 27 5.68 -32.55 -26.03
N SER A 28 6.03 -31.93 -27.16
CA SER A 28 5.21 -30.87 -27.76
C SER A 28 3.80 -31.33 -28.09
N ILE A 29 3.65 -32.56 -28.61
CA ILE A 29 2.34 -33.19 -28.82
C ILE A 29 1.58 -33.34 -27.49
N SER A 30 2.24 -33.86 -26.46
CA SER A 30 1.63 -34.02 -25.13
C SER A 30 1.21 -32.69 -24.51
N ASP A 31 2.00 -31.63 -24.67
CA ASP A 31 1.69 -30.31 -24.15
C ASP A 31 0.46 -29.70 -24.84
N TRP A 32 0.25 -30.00 -26.13
CA TRP A 32 -0.96 -29.61 -26.88
C TRP A 32 -2.19 -30.41 -26.47
N GLU A 33 -2.06 -31.74 -26.34
CA GLU A 33 -3.16 -32.61 -25.88
C GLU A 33 -3.64 -32.24 -24.47
N CYS A 34 -2.71 -31.86 -23.59
CA CYS A 34 -3.00 -31.41 -22.23
C CYS A 34 -3.40 -29.93 -22.14
N GLY A 35 -3.40 -29.18 -23.26
CA GLY A 35 -3.84 -27.78 -23.29
C GLY A 35 -2.86 -26.76 -22.68
N TRP A 36 -1.60 -27.12 -22.43
CA TRP A 36 -0.58 -26.18 -21.92
C TRP A 36 -0.23 -25.11 -22.94
N TYR A 37 -0.25 -25.45 -24.23
CA TYR A 37 -0.16 -24.49 -25.32
C TYR A 37 -1.37 -24.64 -26.24
N THR A 38 -2.10 -23.55 -26.44
CA THR A 38 -3.38 -23.60 -27.17
C THR A 38 -3.24 -23.21 -28.65
N TRP A 39 -2.05 -22.75 -29.08
CA TRP A 39 -1.85 -22.21 -30.42
C TRP A 39 -0.44 -22.47 -30.99
N PRO A 40 -0.19 -23.65 -31.61
CA PRO A 40 1.08 -23.97 -32.28
C PRO A 40 1.36 -23.03 -33.46
N SER A 41 2.55 -23.10 -34.07
CA SER A 41 2.88 -22.33 -35.28
C SER A 41 1.97 -22.70 -36.47
N LYS A 42 1.86 -21.81 -37.47
CA LYS A 42 0.98 -22.04 -38.65
C LYS A 42 1.29 -23.37 -39.35
N ASP A 43 2.57 -23.64 -39.58
CA ASP A 43 3.01 -24.83 -40.31
C ASP A 43 2.71 -26.11 -39.53
N VAL A 44 2.86 -26.07 -38.20
CA VAL A 44 2.50 -27.17 -37.30
C VAL A 44 0.98 -27.42 -37.30
N ARG A 45 0.16 -26.37 -37.21
CA ARG A 45 -1.31 -26.53 -37.23
C ARG A 45 -1.79 -27.13 -38.54
N LEU A 46 -1.26 -26.66 -39.67
CA LEU A 46 -1.61 -27.19 -40.99
C LEU A 46 -1.18 -28.66 -41.15
N ALA A 47 0.03 -29.01 -40.70
CA ALA A 47 0.51 -30.38 -40.71
C ALA A 47 -0.35 -31.31 -39.84
N LEU A 48 -0.72 -30.89 -38.64
CA LEU A 48 -1.61 -31.65 -37.74
C LEU A 48 -3.00 -31.85 -38.35
N CYS A 49 -3.59 -30.82 -38.97
CA CYS A 49 -4.87 -30.93 -39.67
C CYS A 49 -4.79 -31.96 -40.79
N ALA A 50 -3.74 -31.91 -41.61
CA ALA A 50 -3.54 -32.83 -42.71
C ALA A 50 -3.34 -34.30 -42.24
N ILE A 51 -2.60 -34.51 -41.16
CA ILE A 51 -2.30 -35.88 -40.65
C ILE A 51 -3.49 -36.48 -39.92
N LEU A 52 -4.22 -35.68 -39.15
CA LEU A 52 -5.33 -36.13 -38.31
C LEU A 52 -6.69 -36.04 -39.03
N GLY A 53 -6.72 -35.52 -40.27
CA GLY A 53 -7.94 -35.42 -41.08
C GLY A 53 -8.90 -34.32 -40.62
N ALA A 54 -8.41 -33.34 -39.85
CA ALA A 54 -9.21 -32.18 -39.44
C ALA A 54 -9.22 -31.10 -40.53
N ARG A 55 -10.38 -30.45 -40.72
CA ARG A 55 -10.56 -29.39 -41.73
C ARG A 55 -10.00 -28.06 -41.26
N THR A 56 -10.03 -27.83 -39.95
CA THR A 56 -9.56 -26.60 -39.32
C THR A 56 -8.79 -26.89 -38.03
N PRO A 57 -7.87 -26.00 -37.62
CA PRO A 57 -7.17 -26.14 -36.34
C PRO A 57 -8.11 -26.16 -35.12
N GLU A 58 -9.27 -25.51 -35.22
CA GLU A 58 -10.28 -25.44 -34.17
C GLU A 58 -10.92 -26.81 -33.90
N GLU A 59 -11.08 -27.65 -34.93
CA GLU A 59 -11.54 -29.05 -34.76
C GLU A 59 -10.54 -29.90 -33.95
N LEU A 60 -9.27 -29.50 -33.92
CA LEU A 60 -8.23 -30.10 -33.07
C LEU A 60 -8.12 -29.45 -31.69
N GLY A 61 -9.03 -28.53 -31.35
CA GLY A 61 -9.03 -27.81 -30.07
C GLY A 61 -8.00 -26.67 -30.01
N PHE A 62 -7.36 -26.30 -31.12
CA PHE A 62 -6.52 -25.11 -31.16
C PHE A 62 -7.37 -23.86 -31.28
N TYR A 63 -7.14 -22.90 -30.40
CA TYR A 63 -7.72 -21.57 -30.51
C TYR A 63 -6.67 -20.53 -30.20
N LYS A 64 -6.69 -19.45 -30.97
CA LYS A 64 -5.85 -18.28 -30.71
C LYS A 64 -6.38 -17.64 -29.44
N ARG A 65 -5.84 -18.04 -28.29
CA ARG A 65 -6.00 -17.26 -27.06
C ARG A 65 -5.58 -15.84 -27.44
N ARG A 66 -6.48 -14.86 -27.32
CA ARG A 66 -6.08 -13.45 -27.45
C ARG A 66 -4.92 -13.31 -26.49
N THR A 67 -3.70 -13.20 -27.01
CA THR A 67 -2.62 -12.59 -26.26
C THR A 67 -3.25 -11.28 -25.79
N PRO A 68 -3.35 -11.01 -24.48
CA PRO A 68 -3.66 -9.66 -24.05
C PRO A 68 -2.71 -8.78 -24.85
N SER A 69 -3.24 -7.84 -25.65
CA SER A 69 -2.41 -6.73 -26.10
C SER A 69 -1.65 -6.27 -24.86
N ALA A 70 -0.33 -6.08 -24.97
CA ALA A 70 0.44 -5.52 -23.87
C ALA A 70 -0.38 -4.35 -23.33
N GLN A 71 -1.00 -4.52 -22.14
CA GLN A 71 -1.95 -3.55 -21.61
C GLN A 71 -1.17 -2.25 -21.58
N ARG A 72 -1.68 -1.22 -22.27
CA ARG A 72 -1.04 0.09 -22.20
C ARG A 72 -1.14 0.54 -20.74
N SER A 73 -0.01 0.49 -20.06
CA SER A 73 0.15 0.84 -18.66
C SER A 73 0.73 2.25 -18.60
N LEU A 74 0.06 3.13 -17.86
CA LEU A 74 0.53 4.50 -17.60
C LEU A 74 0.93 4.62 -16.13
N SER A 75 1.99 5.35 -15.81
CA SER A 75 2.33 5.60 -14.40
C SER A 75 1.24 6.45 -13.74
N LEU A 76 0.86 6.10 -12.50
CA LEU A 76 -0.05 6.95 -11.70
C LEU A 76 0.52 8.37 -11.53
N LEU A 77 1.85 8.50 -11.45
CA LEU A 77 2.52 9.79 -11.29
C LEU A 77 2.46 10.64 -12.56
N GLU A 78 2.55 10.00 -13.73
CA GLU A 78 2.38 10.67 -15.03
C GLU A 78 0.95 11.16 -15.20
N LEU A 79 -0.04 10.32 -14.85
CA LEU A 79 -1.44 10.70 -14.85
C LEU A 79 -1.74 11.86 -13.89
N ALA A 80 -1.19 11.84 -12.67
CA ALA A 80 -1.34 12.92 -11.69
C ALA A 80 -0.68 14.24 -12.16
N SER A 81 0.34 14.14 -13.01
CA SER A 81 0.99 15.30 -13.64
C SER A 81 0.23 15.82 -14.87
N GLY A 82 -0.89 15.19 -15.24
CA GLY A 82 -1.77 15.61 -16.33
C GLY A 82 -1.53 14.92 -17.67
N ASP A 83 -0.80 13.78 -17.71
CA ASP A 83 -0.68 12.97 -18.92
C ASP A 83 -2.06 12.41 -19.35
N ARG A 84 -2.31 12.44 -20.65
CA ARG A 84 -3.59 12.17 -21.30
C ARG A 84 -3.59 10.88 -22.12
N GLN A 85 -2.46 10.18 -22.19
CA GLN A 85 -2.31 8.96 -22.96
C GLN A 85 -3.42 7.94 -22.68
N ALA A 86 -3.80 7.16 -23.70
CA ALA A 86 -4.75 6.07 -23.53
C ALA A 86 -4.07 4.92 -22.75
N PHE A 87 -4.75 4.44 -21.72
CA PHE A 87 -4.29 3.35 -20.87
C PHE A 87 -5.44 2.41 -20.52
N GLU A 88 -5.09 1.17 -20.22
CA GLU A 88 -6.01 0.13 -19.72
C GLU A 88 -5.59 -0.35 -18.32
N ALA A 89 -4.39 0.03 -17.89
CA ALA A 89 -3.83 -0.24 -16.59
C ALA A 89 -3.06 0.98 -16.08
N LEU A 90 -2.97 1.10 -14.77
CA LEU A 90 -2.10 2.07 -14.10
C LEU A 90 -1.01 1.33 -13.35
N SER A 91 0.24 1.75 -13.59
CA SER A 91 1.38 1.34 -12.80
C SER A 91 1.48 2.21 -11.56
N ILE A 92 1.28 1.60 -10.41
CA ILE A 92 1.51 2.21 -9.10
C ILE A 92 2.98 2.01 -8.75
N PRO A 93 3.75 3.08 -8.48
CA PRO A 93 5.17 2.97 -8.21
C PRO A 93 5.44 2.11 -6.98
N GLY A 94 6.61 1.46 -6.99
CA GLY A 94 7.17 0.82 -5.81
C GLY A 94 7.84 1.82 -4.85
N GLY A 95 8.65 1.29 -3.95
CA GLY A 95 9.44 2.02 -2.98
C GLY A 95 10.63 1.16 -2.53
N ARG A 96 11.03 1.26 -1.26
CA ARG A 96 12.10 0.44 -0.70
C ARG A 96 11.64 -0.99 -0.42
N SER A 97 10.43 -1.13 0.14
CA SER A 97 9.80 -2.41 0.47
C SER A 97 8.62 -2.71 -0.43
N PHE A 98 8.00 -1.68 -0.99
CA PHE A 98 6.91 -1.83 -1.96
C PHE A 98 7.46 -2.18 -3.34
N THR A 99 6.92 -3.23 -3.95
CA THR A 99 7.37 -3.71 -5.28
C THR A 99 6.75 -2.96 -6.45
N GLY A 100 5.74 -2.12 -6.18
CA GLY A 100 4.87 -1.58 -7.21
C GLY A 100 3.78 -2.58 -7.59
N VAL A 101 2.70 -2.07 -8.18
CA VAL A 101 1.51 -2.86 -8.53
C VAL A 101 0.90 -2.31 -9.80
N GLU A 102 0.49 -3.17 -10.72
CA GLU A 102 -0.40 -2.77 -11.81
C GLU A 102 -1.86 -2.96 -11.41
N VAL A 103 -2.66 -1.92 -11.60
CA VAL A 103 -4.11 -1.96 -11.37
C VAL A 103 -4.85 -1.75 -12.67
N ALA A 104 -5.98 -2.43 -12.86
CA ALA A 104 -6.84 -2.13 -14.00
C ALA A 104 -7.42 -0.72 -13.83
N ALA A 105 -7.59 0.01 -14.93
CA ALA A 105 -8.18 1.34 -14.86
C ALA A 105 -9.17 1.57 -16.00
N GLN A 106 -10.32 2.14 -15.67
CA GLN A 106 -11.33 2.57 -16.63
C GLN A 106 -11.41 4.09 -16.64
N ARG A 107 -11.79 4.68 -17.78
CA ARG A 107 -11.92 6.12 -17.95
C ARG A 107 -13.37 6.50 -18.18
N SER A 108 -13.82 7.53 -17.49
CA SER A 108 -15.14 8.12 -17.70
C SER A 108 -15.06 9.65 -17.68
N THR A 109 -16.05 10.31 -18.26
CA THR A 109 -16.24 11.75 -18.16
C THR A 109 -16.98 12.08 -16.87
N ALA A 110 -16.55 13.14 -16.19
CA ALA A 110 -17.25 13.66 -15.02
C ALA A 110 -18.01 14.95 -15.36
N GLU A 111 -19.26 15.02 -14.91
CA GLU A 111 -20.06 16.24 -14.92
C GLU A 111 -20.01 16.93 -13.54
N ILE A 112 -19.67 18.22 -13.54
CA ILE A 112 -19.59 19.02 -12.31
C ILE A 112 -21.01 19.49 -11.93
N THR A 113 -21.48 19.11 -10.75
CA THR A 113 -22.84 19.45 -10.27
C THR A 113 -22.88 20.58 -9.24
N GLY A 114 -21.73 21.18 -8.92
CA GLY A 114 -21.63 22.36 -8.04
C GLY A 114 -21.72 22.09 -6.53
N HIS A 115 -22.05 20.86 -6.09
CA HIS A 115 -22.25 20.53 -4.67
C HIS A 115 -21.08 19.75 -4.02
N GLY A 116 -19.85 19.88 -4.53
CA GLY A 116 -18.72 19.05 -4.08
C GLY A 116 -18.79 17.60 -4.56
N TRP A 117 -19.67 17.33 -5.52
CA TRP A 117 -19.87 16.04 -6.17
C TRP A 117 -19.74 16.16 -7.68
N LEU A 118 -19.27 15.08 -8.28
CA LEU A 118 -19.20 14.82 -9.70
C LEU A 118 -20.14 13.67 -10.03
N MET A 119 -20.76 13.71 -11.20
CA MET A 119 -21.53 12.58 -11.72
C MET A 119 -20.73 11.91 -12.82
N VAL A 120 -20.61 10.58 -12.74
CA VAL A 120 -19.94 9.76 -13.75
C VAL A 120 -20.90 8.70 -14.24
N ASP A 121 -20.93 8.47 -15.56
CA ASP A 121 -21.83 7.50 -16.18
C ASP A 121 -21.00 6.50 -17.00
N PRO A 122 -20.25 5.59 -16.34
CA PRO A 122 -19.51 4.56 -17.04
C PRO A 122 -20.48 3.56 -17.70
N PRO A 123 -20.24 3.17 -18.97
CA PRO A 123 -21.07 2.18 -19.64
C PRO A 123 -20.99 0.79 -18.97
N ASP A 124 -21.97 -0.07 -19.25
CA ASP A 124 -22.13 -1.37 -18.60
C ASP A 124 -20.88 -2.27 -18.72
N ASP A 125 -20.20 -2.26 -19.86
CA ASP A 125 -18.96 -3.03 -20.07
C ASP A 125 -17.80 -2.55 -19.17
N GLN A 126 -17.71 -1.25 -18.92
CA GLN A 126 -16.78 -0.70 -17.94
C GLN A 126 -17.18 -1.07 -16.51
N LEU A 127 -18.48 -1.00 -16.18
CA LEU A 127 -18.98 -1.40 -14.87
C LEU A 127 -18.66 -2.87 -14.55
N GLU A 128 -18.86 -3.76 -15.52
CA GLU A 128 -18.46 -5.17 -15.41
C GLU A 128 -16.94 -5.31 -15.17
N ALA A 129 -16.13 -4.56 -15.92
CA ALA A 129 -14.67 -4.57 -15.76
C ALA A 129 -14.23 -4.03 -14.38
N LEU A 130 -14.93 -3.03 -13.84
CA LEU A 130 -14.68 -2.46 -12.51
C LEU A 130 -15.08 -3.43 -11.39
N ASN A 131 -16.10 -4.27 -11.57
CA ASN A 131 -16.60 -5.18 -10.53
C ASN A 131 -15.77 -6.48 -10.38
N ARG A 132 -14.71 -6.65 -11.17
CA ARG A 132 -13.88 -7.84 -11.15
C ARG A 132 -13.23 -8.09 -9.78
N LEU A 133 -13.45 -9.28 -9.22
CA LEU A 133 -12.91 -9.67 -7.91
C LEU A 133 -11.43 -10.08 -7.98
N ASP A 134 -10.98 -10.62 -9.11
CA ASP A 134 -9.63 -11.15 -9.31
C ASP A 134 -8.53 -10.08 -9.36
N ARG A 135 -8.91 -8.80 -9.52
CA ARG A 135 -7.95 -7.69 -9.64
C ARG A 135 -8.49 -6.42 -8.99
N ARG A 136 -7.60 -5.51 -8.61
CA ARG A 136 -7.98 -4.15 -8.22
C ARG A 136 -8.24 -3.33 -9.48
N SER A 137 -9.28 -2.51 -9.43
CA SER A 137 -9.71 -1.63 -10.52
C SER A 137 -9.92 -0.21 -9.96
N LEU A 138 -9.56 0.79 -10.75
CA LEU A 138 -9.83 2.20 -10.47
C LEU A 138 -10.68 2.79 -11.59
N LEU A 139 -11.59 3.69 -11.25
CA LEU A 139 -12.23 4.59 -12.20
C LEU A 139 -11.51 5.93 -12.18
N ILE A 140 -11.01 6.36 -13.34
CA ILE A 140 -10.43 7.69 -13.55
C ILE A 140 -11.46 8.55 -14.27
N ALA A 141 -12.00 9.53 -13.55
CA ALA A 141 -12.93 10.50 -14.10
C ALA A 141 -12.19 11.77 -14.52
N THR A 142 -12.56 12.34 -15.66
CA THR A 142 -11.98 13.62 -16.15
C THR A 142 -13.09 14.63 -16.33
N ASP A 143 -12.95 15.80 -15.71
CA ASP A 143 -13.91 16.90 -15.85
C ASP A 143 -13.62 17.78 -17.10
N PRO A 144 -14.49 18.76 -17.43
CA PRO A 144 -14.27 19.64 -18.57
C PRO A 144 -13.00 20.51 -18.49
N ASN A 145 -12.44 20.71 -17.29
CA ASN A 145 -11.19 21.44 -17.07
C ASN A 145 -9.95 20.54 -17.21
N ASN A 146 -10.14 19.26 -17.56
CA ASN A 146 -9.11 18.22 -17.60
C ASN A 146 -8.52 17.88 -16.22
N GLN A 147 -9.24 18.16 -15.13
CA GLN A 147 -8.85 17.67 -13.82
C GLN A 147 -9.21 16.18 -13.71
N HIS A 148 -8.28 15.39 -13.17
CA HIS A 148 -8.50 13.97 -12.93
C HIS A 148 -8.99 13.71 -11.51
N TYR A 149 -9.94 12.79 -11.38
CA TYR A 149 -10.47 12.30 -10.11
C TYR A 149 -10.45 10.78 -10.13
N VAL A 150 -10.38 10.17 -8.96
CA VAL A 150 -10.22 8.72 -8.84
C VAL A 150 -11.26 8.13 -7.90
N ALA A 151 -11.74 6.93 -8.23
CA ALA A 151 -12.54 6.15 -7.31
C ALA A 151 -12.16 4.67 -7.35
N ASP A 152 -12.37 3.99 -6.23
CA ASP A 152 -12.30 2.54 -6.16
C ASP A 152 -13.37 1.93 -7.06
N GLY A 153 -12.93 1.18 -8.08
CA GLY A 153 -13.79 0.68 -9.14
C GLY A 153 -14.95 -0.16 -8.62
N ARG A 154 -14.68 -1.02 -7.62
CA ARG A 154 -15.69 -1.89 -7.03
C ARG A 154 -16.76 -1.10 -6.30
N ARG A 155 -16.42 0.06 -5.71
CA ARG A 155 -17.41 0.92 -5.05
C ARG A 155 -18.29 1.67 -6.03
N ILE A 156 -17.79 2.00 -7.21
CA ILE A 156 -18.63 2.58 -8.27
C ILE A 156 -19.57 1.49 -8.81
N ALA A 157 -19.05 0.31 -9.14
CA ALA A 157 -19.85 -0.79 -9.65
C ALA A 157 -20.91 -1.29 -8.66
N SER A 158 -20.60 -1.36 -7.37
CA SER A 158 -21.60 -1.78 -6.37
C SER A 158 -22.71 -0.75 -6.16
N ARG A 159 -22.48 0.53 -6.48
CA ARG A 159 -23.53 1.57 -6.41
C ARG A 159 -24.43 1.54 -7.63
N SER A 160 -23.91 1.23 -8.82
CA SER A 160 -24.73 1.07 -10.03
C SER A 160 -25.71 -0.09 -9.92
N ASP A 161 -25.32 -1.19 -9.25
CA ASP A 161 -26.24 -2.31 -8.97
C ASP A 161 -27.45 -1.88 -8.13
N LEU A 162 -27.30 -0.82 -7.31
CA LEU A 162 -28.34 -0.30 -6.41
C LEU A 162 -29.08 0.92 -6.97
N ARG A 163 -28.53 1.60 -7.97
CA ARG A 163 -29.05 2.87 -8.51
C ARG A 163 -28.86 2.91 -10.02
N ALA A 164 -29.97 3.09 -10.74
CA ALA A 164 -29.93 3.37 -12.18
C ALA A 164 -29.42 4.81 -12.44
N GLY A 165 -28.58 4.96 -13.47
CA GLY A 165 -28.09 6.24 -13.97
C GLY A 165 -26.72 6.66 -13.42
N PRO A 166 -26.34 7.94 -13.58
CA PRO A 166 -25.03 8.44 -13.21
C PRO A 166 -24.69 8.23 -11.73
N GLN A 167 -23.45 7.86 -11.45
CA GLN A 167 -22.93 7.55 -10.12
C GLN A 167 -22.22 8.76 -9.50
N PRO A 168 -22.46 9.07 -8.21
CA PRO A 168 -21.80 10.18 -7.55
C PRO A 168 -20.36 9.82 -7.15
N MET A 169 -19.43 10.73 -7.45
CA MET A 169 -18.04 10.73 -7.02
C MET A 169 -17.75 12.03 -6.26
N ALA A 170 -17.01 11.97 -5.15
CA ALA A 170 -16.68 13.18 -4.41
C ALA A 170 -15.64 14.01 -5.19
N ALA A 171 -15.84 15.32 -5.31
CA ALA A 171 -14.85 16.21 -5.92
C ALA A 171 -13.53 16.23 -5.13
N ALA A 172 -13.59 15.90 -3.83
CA ALA A 172 -12.42 15.74 -2.98
C ALA A 172 -11.48 14.61 -3.44
N ASN A 173 -11.94 13.69 -4.30
CA ASN A 173 -11.13 12.61 -4.88
C ASN A 173 -10.23 13.07 -6.04
N VAL A 174 -9.97 14.37 -6.15
CA VAL A 174 -9.02 14.91 -7.13
C VAL A 174 -7.67 14.21 -7.00
N LEU A 175 -7.07 13.86 -8.15
CA LEU A 175 -5.80 13.17 -8.22
C LEU A 175 -4.65 14.16 -8.03
N ASP A 176 -4.09 14.18 -6.82
CA ASP A 176 -2.94 14.98 -6.39
C ASP A 176 -2.02 14.15 -5.49
N ASP A 177 -0.95 14.74 -4.94
CA ASP A 177 0.02 14.00 -4.11
C ASP A 177 -0.61 13.33 -2.87
N LEU A 178 -1.68 13.89 -2.30
CA LEU A 178 -2.37 13.30 -1.15
C LEU A 178 -3.16 12.05 -1.58
N THR A 179 -3.95 12.17 -2.64
CA THR A 179 -4.72 11.05 -3.20
C THR A 179 -3.80 9.96 -3.77
N VAL A 180 -2.70 10.34 -4.43
CA VAL A 180 -1.65 9.44 -4.90
C VAL A 180 -1.04 8.68 -3.74
N GLY A 181 -0.68 9.36 -2.64
CA GLY A 181 -0.14 8.72 -1.43
C GLY A 181 -1.08 7.68 -0.83
N ILE A 182 -2.38 7.97 -0.80
CA ILE A 182 -3.42 7.04 -0.33
C ILE A 182 -3.50 5.80 -1.22
N ILE A 183 -3.60 5.98 -2.55
CA ILE A 183 -3.66 4.86 -3.50
C ILE A 183 -2.40 4.01 -3.42
N TRP A 184 -1.24 4.67 -3.44
CA TRP A 184 0.07 4.03 -3.38
C TRP A 184 0.23 3.17 -2.13
N ALA A 185 -0.09 3.71 -0.95
CA ALA A 185 0.03 3.01 0.32
C ALA A 185 -0.90 1.80 0.40
N ILE A 186 -2.20 2.01 0.13
CA ILE A 186 -3.22 0.96 0.28
C ILE A 186 -2.99 -0.13 -0.76
N THR A 187 -2.73 0.22 -2.02
CA THR A 187 -2.62 -0.76 -3.11
C THR A 187 -1.39 -1.65 -2.98
N ASN A 188 -0.23 -1.07 -2.63
CA ASN A 188 0.99 -1.86 -2.42
C ASN A 188 0.86 -2.76 -1.19
N ALA A 189 0.37 -2.22 -0.06
CA ALA A 189 0.22 -3.00 1.16
C ALA A 189 -0.83 -4.11 1.02
N ASP A 190 -1.97 -3.85 0.38
CA ASP A 190 -3.00 -4.85 0.12
C ASP A 190 -2.44 -5.99 -0.71
N THR A 191 -1.86 -5.67 -1.87
CA THR A 191 -1.36 -6.67 -2.83
C THR A 191 -0.32 -7.56 -2.16
N ALA A 192 0.61 -6.97 -1.42
CA ALA A 192 1.65 -7.72 -0.72
C ALA A 192 1.09 -8.58 0.43
N LEU A 193 0.16 -8.06 1.24
CA LEU A 193 -0.41 -8.84 2.35
C LEU A 193 -1.35 -9.94 1.87
N LEU A 194 -2.09 -9.72 0.79
CA LEU A 194 -2.98 -10.74 0.20
C LEU A 194 -2.18 -11.85 -0.48
N ALA A 195 -1.05 -11.54 -1.13
CA ALA A 195 -0.18 -12.54 -1.73
C ALA A 195 0.33 -13.57 -0.70
N ASP A 196 0.49 -13.13 0.56
CA ASP A 196 1.06 -13.94 1.64
C ASP A 196 0.06 -14.37 2.72
N ASP A 197 -1.24 -14.07 2.62
CA ASP A 197 -2.18 -14.17 3.77
C ASP A 197 -2.13 -15.51 4.51
N ALA A 198 -2.15 -16.64 3.78
CA ALA A 198 -2.07 -17.98 4.37
C ALA A 198 -0.71 -18.26 5.03
N GLN A 199 0.39 -17.83 4.40
CA GLN A 199 1.73 -18.03 4.95
C GLN A 199 1.97 -17.10 6.15
N LEU A 200 1.45 -15.89 6.11
CA LEU A 200 1.51 -14.91 7.17
C LEU A 200 0.76 -15.43 8.41
N GLU A 201 -0.41 -16.05 8.24
CA GLU A 201 -1.13 -16.70 9.33
C GLU A 201 -0.33 -17.88 9.93
N THR A 202 0.24 -18.74 9.09
CA THR A 202 1.07 -19.86 9.54
C THR A 202 2.29 -19.37 10.33
N SER A 203 2.95 -18.32 9.82
CA SER A 203 4.12 -17.69 10.44
C SER A 203 3.77 -17.08 11.79
N GLN A 204 2.62 -16.40 11.91
CA GLN A 204 2.12 -15.88 13.19
C GLN A 204 1.96 -17.00 14.23
N ARG A 205 1.31 -18.11 13.87
CA ARG A 205 1.09 -19.25 14.79
C ARG A 205 2.42 -19.86 15.24
N ARG A 206 3.36 -20.07 14.31
CA ARG A 206 4.67 -20.65 14.63
C ARG A 206 5.50 -19.74 15.55
N LEU A 207 5.52 -18.43 15.28
CA LEU A 207 6.31 -17.49 16.05
C LEU A 207 5.67 -17.11 17.39
N PHE A 208 4.43 -17.56 17.66
CA PHE A 208 3.78 -17.39 18.96
C PHE A 208 4.60 -17.97 20.12
N ARG A 209 5.50 -18.93 19.88
CA ARG A 209 6.44 -19.45 20.89
C ARG A 209 7.36 -18.40 21.53
N TYR A 210 7.55 -17.27 20.86
CA TYR A 210 8.32 -16.13 21.39
C TYR A 210 7.45 -15.16 22.21
N HIS A 211 6.12 -15.33 22.17
CA HIS A 211 5.18 -14.52 22.93
C HIS A 211 5.42 -14.69 24.43
N GLY A 212 5.40 -13.58 25.18
CA GLY A 212 5.58 -13.57 26.64
C GLY A 212 7.04 -13.56 27.11
N ARG A 213 8.03 -13.74 26.23
CA ARG A 213 9.44 -13.59 26.60
C ARG A 213 9.79 -12.12 26.89
N THR A 214 10.65 -11.91 27.90
CA THR A 214 11.19 -10.59 28.25
C THR A 214 12.09 -10.04 27.13
N ALA A 215 12.90 -10.90 26.51
CA ALA A 215 13.72 -10.58 25.36
C ALA A 215 13.56 -11.62 24.25
N SER A 216 13.61 -11.20 22.99
CA SER A 216 13.55 -12.09 21.83
C SER A 216 14.11 -11.42 20.58
N THR A 217 14.88 -12.19 19.82
CA THR A 217 15.31 -11.84 18.46
C THR A 217 14.89 -12.95 17.51
N VAL A 218 14.38 -12.60 16.34
CA VAL A 218 14.01 -13.57 15.30
C VAL A 218 14.65 -13.13 13.98
N THR A 219 15.34 -14.05 13.31
CA THR A 219 15.98 -13.80 12.01
C THR A 219 14.98 -13.95 10.86
N LEU A 220 15.35 -13.45 9.68
CA LEU A 220 14.51 -13.59 8.49
C LEU A 220 14.39 -15.03 7.99
N ASP A 221 15.36 -15.89 8.31
CA ASP A 221 15.39 -17.32 7.94
C ASP A 221 14.23 -18.13 8.54
N GLU A 222 13.61 -17.62 9.60
CA GLU A 222 12.39 -18.23 10.11
C GLU A 222 11.27 -18.07 9.09
N VAL A 223 11.16 -16.95 8.38
CA VAL A 223 10.06 -16.63 7.44
C VAL A 223 10.54 -16.40 6.00
N PRO A 224 11.25 -17.37 5.37
CA PRO A 224 12.01 -17.11 4.16
C PRO A 224 11.15 -16.77 2.95
N HIS A 225 9.91 -17.27 2.87
CA HIS A 225 9.04 -17.02 1.72
C HIS A 225 8.05 -15.86 1.90
N LEU A 226 8.04 -15.18 3.05
CA LEU A 226 7.25 -13.96 3.19
C LEU A 226 7.89 -12.84 2.36
N ASN A 227 7.09 -12.00 1.72
CA ASN A 227 7.55 -10.77 1.09
C ASN A 227 7.88 -9.68 2.14
N PRO A 228 8.62 -8.62 1.76
CA PRO A 228 9.07 -7.58 2.69
C PRO A 228 7.94 -6.94 3.51
N VAL A 229 6.80 -6.62 2.89
CA VAL A 229 5.68 -5.97 3.58
C VAL A 229 5.04 -6.90 4.61
N ALA A 230 4.86 -8.18 4.26
CA ALA A 230 4.33 -9.18 5.19
C ALA A 230 5.27 -9.41 6.39
N ARG A 231 6.59 -9.41 6.16
CA ARG A 231 7.61 -9.45 7.22
C ARG A 231 7.51 -8.22 8.14
N HIS A 232 7.48 -7.02 7.56
CA HIS A 232 7.35 -5.78 8.32
C HIS A 232 6.05 -5.74 9.14
N TRP A 233 4.92 -6.17 8.57
CA TRP A 233 3.65 -6.26 9.29
C TRP A 233 3.75 -7.23 10.48
N LEU A 234 4.37 -8.39 10.27
CA LEU A 234 4.55 -9.41 11.31
C LEU A 234 5.44 -8.92 12.46
N GLY A 235 6.58 -8.31 12.13
CA GLY A 235 7.50 -7.73 13.12
C GLY A 235 6.85 -6.59 13.90
N SER A 236 6.22 -5.65 13.19
CA SER A 236 5.49 -4.54 13.80
C SER A 236 4.39 -4.98 14.74
N ARG A 237 3.62 -6.01 14.37
CA ARG A 237 2.56 -6.57 15.22
C ARG A 237 3.15 -7.19 16.49
N PHE A 238 4.24 -7.95 16.36
CA PHE A 238 4.90 -8.56 17.52
C PHE A 238 5.46 -7.49 18.47
N CYS A 239 6.15 -6.48 17.93
CA CYS A 239 6.67 -5.34 18.68
C CYS A 239 5.55 -4.56 19.39
N ALA A 240 4.43 -4.27 18.71
CA ALA A 240 3.29 -3.59 19.32
C ALA A 240 2.68 -4.40 20.48
N GLN A 241 2.58 -5.72 20.34
CA GLN A 241 2.12 -6.61 21.42
C GLN A 241 3.13 -6.63 22.59
N HIS A 242 4.42 -6.68 22.30
CA HIS A 242 5.47 -6.64 23.30
C HIS A 242 5.42 -5.35 24.13
N ILE A 243 5.34 -4.19 23.46
CA ILE A 243 5.14 -2.90 24.11
C ILE A 243 3.88 -2.92 24.96
N ALA A 244 2.72 -3.29 24.40
CA ALA A 244 1.45 -3.26 25.12
C ALA A 244 1.44 -4.11 26.41
N ARG A 245 2.15 -5.25 26.43
CA ARG A 245 2.30 -6.09 27.63
C ARG A 245 3.13 -5.38 28.70
N ASN A 246 4.25 -4.77 28.30
CA ASN A 246 5.22 -4.18 29.22
C ASN A 246 4.88 -2.75 29.66
N LEU A 247 4.10 -1.99 28.87
CA LEU A 247 3.57 -0.68 29.27
C LEU A 247 2.78 -0.73 30.58
N LYS A 248 2.22 -1.90 30.93
CA LYS A 248 1.53 -2.13 32.21
C LYS A 248 2.41 -1.93 33.43
N LEU A 249 3.72 -2.12 33.27
CA LEU A 249 4.73 -2.08 34.32
C LEU A 249 5.39 -0.71 34.45
N LEU A 250 5.06 0.25 33.57
CA LEU A 250 5.59 1.61 33.60
C LEU A 250 4.64 2.52 34.40
N TRP A 251 5.25 3.37 35.23
CA TRP A 251 4.55 4.28 36.15
C TRP A 251 4.55 5.73 35.68
N TYR A 252 5.59 6.13 34.95
CA TYR A 252 5.73 7.46 34.36
C TYR A 252 5.23 7.48 32.92
N PRO A 253 4.79 8.66 32.42
CA PRO A 253 4.41 8.79 31.04
C PRO A 253 5.62 8.46 30.13
N PRO A 254 5.45 7.55 29.15
CA PRO A 254 6.56 7.10 28.33
C PRO A 254 6.92 8.08 27.22
N PHE A 255 8.21 8.18 26.95
CA PHE A 255 8.76 8.70 25.70
C PHE A 255 8.90 7.54 24.69
N PHE A 256 8.39 7.72 23.49
CA PHE A 256 8.51 6.73 22.42
C PHE A 256 9.53 7.19 21.38
N TRP A 257 10.44 6.31 21.00
CA TRP A 257 11.34 6.53 19.87
C TRP A 257 10.96 5.61 18.71
N THR A 258 10.94 6.15 17.49
CA THR A 258 10.72 5.35 16.29
C THR A 258 11.76 5.61 15.22
N ARG A 259 11.98 4.59 14.41
CA ARG A 259 12.92 4.61 13.31
C ARG A 259 12.28 5.06 12.00
N ASP A 260 10.98 5.33 11.94
CA ASP A 260 10.34 5.75 10.68
C ASP A 260 10.99 7.05 10.15
N GLN A 261 11.50 7.03 8.91
CA GLN A 261 12.12 8.20 8.25
C GLN A 261 11.41 8.60 6.96
N ARG A 262 10.62 7.69 6.37
CA ARG A 262 9.95 7.89 5.08
C ARG A 262 8.46 7.63 5.15
N GLY A 263 7.76 8.12 4.12
CA GLY A 263 6.35 7.87 3.91
C GLY A 263 6.04 6.37 3.92
N GLU A 264 6.83 5.56 3.22
CA GLU A 264 6.61 4.10 3.14
C GLU A 264 6.53 3.43 4.52
N GLU A 265 7.49 3.71 5.39
CA GLU A 265 7.55 3.16 6.75
C GLU A 265 6.39 3.69 7.60
N ALA A 266 6.14 5.00 7.48
CA ALA A 266 5.10 5.69 8.21
C ALA A 266 3.67 5.29 7.80
N THR A 267 3.46 4.81 6.58
CA THR A 267 2.15 4.31 6.12
C THR A 267 1.59 3.23 7.05
N SER A 268 2.46 2.43 7.68
CA SER A 268 2.07 1.40 8.65
C SER A 268 1.19 1.96 9.78
N TRP A 269 1.43 3.20 10.23
CA TRP A 269 0.61 3.86 11.25
C TRP A 269 -0.79 4.22 10.76
N LEU A 270 -0.92 4.53 9.47
CA LEU A 270 -2.14 5.02 8.86
C LEU A 270 -3.08 3.90 8.43
N ILE A 271 -2.52 2.80 7.89
CA ILE A 271 -3.32 1.76 7.24
C ILE A 271 -3.29 0.39 7.93
N TRP A 272 -2.35 0.08 8.82
CA TRP A 272 -2.36 -1.21 9.52
C TRP A 272 -3.28 -1.18 10.73
N SER A 273 -4.29 -2.05 10.74
CA SER A 273 -5.34 -2.05 11.77
C SER A 273 -4.76 -2.17 13.19
N HIS A 274 -3.72 -3.01 13.39
CA HIS A 274 -3.11 -3.18 14.71
C HIS A 274 -2.35 -1.94 15.20
N LYS A 275 -1.81 -1.11 14.31
CA LYS A 275 -1.09 0.12 14.68
C LYS A 275 -2.04 1.21 15.15
N PHE A 276 -3.17 1.35 14.47
CA PHE A 276 -4.25 2.23 14.91
C PHE A 276 -4.79 1.81 16.29
N GLU A 277 -5.11 0.52 16.47
CA GLU A 277 -5.54 -0.01 17.78
C GLU A 277 -4.49 0.19 18.87
N TYR A 278 -3.21 0.02 18.53
CA TYR A 278 -2.09 0.25 19.43
C TYR A 278 -2.03 1.72 19.90
N LEU A 279 -2.13 2.69 18.97
CA LEU A 279 -2.13 4.11 19.31
C LEU A 279 -3.34 4.46 20.20
N GLN A 280 -4.54 4.01 19.81
CA GLN A 280 -5.76 4.27 20.56
C GLN A 280 -5.69 3.72 22.00
N ARG A 281 -5.19 2.50 22.19
CA ARG A 281 -5.03 1.89 23.52
C ARG A 281 -3.99 2.61 24.37
N THR A 282 -2.88 3.01 23.75
CA THR A 282 -1.78 3.70 24.44
C THR A 282 -2.21 5.11 24.87
N ALA A 283 -2.94 5.82 24.00
CA ALA A 283 -3.50 7.15 24.26
C ALA A 283 -4.52 7.20 25.39
N ARG A 284 -5.29 6.13 25.59
CA ARG A 284 -6.21 6.02 26.74
C ARG A 284 -5.50 5.82 28.07
N ARG A 285 -4.24 5.37 28.06
CA ARG A 285 -3.51 5.01 29.28
C ARG A 285 -2.72 6.16 29.87
N PHE A 286 -2.10 6.99 29.03
CA PHE A 286 -1.22 8.08 29.48
C PHE A 286 -1.73 9.41 28.95
N ALA A 287 -1.76 10.42 29.82
CA ALA A 287 -2.32 11.73 29.48
C ALA A 287 -1.37 12.62 28.65
N ILE A 288 -0.06 12.47 28.85
CA ILE A 288 1.00 13.23 28.17
C ILE A 288 2.00 12.22 27.64
N MET A 289 2.13 12.09 26.33
CA MET A 289 3.14 11.23 25.72
C MET A 289 3.89 12.01 24.66
N ARG A 290 5.14 11.62 24.47
CA ARG A 290 6.02 12.18 23.45
C ARG A 290 6.46 11.07 22.51
N ARG A 291 6.60 11.37 21.23
CA ARG A 291 7.18 10.46 20.24
C ARG A 291 8.19 11.19 19.38
N GLY A 292 9.46 10.77 19.52
CA GLY A 292 10.57 11.27 18.75
C GLY A 292 10.76 10.51 17.43
N PHE A 293 11.21 11.26 16.43
CA PHE A 293 11.64 10.77 15.12
C PHE A 293 13.02 11.33 14.80
N CYS A 294 13.83 10.54 14.07
CA CYS A 294 15.01 11.03 13.37
C CYS A 294 14.72 11.03 11.87
N ILE A 295 14.51 12.21 11.27
CA ILE A 295 14.40 12.34 9.82
C ILE A 295 15.55 13.23 9.37
N PRO A 296 16.63 12.67 8.81
CA PRO A 296 17.70 13.47 8.22
C PRO A 296 17.21 14.19 6.95
N GLU A 297 17.76 15.37 6.67
CA GLU A 297 17.37 16.13 5.47
C GLU A 297 17.61 15.37 4.15
N SER A 298 18.60 14.47 4.13
CA SER A 298 18.87 13.59 2.99
C SER A 298 17.68 12.69 2.67
N GLU A 299 16.97 12.19 3.69
CA GLU A 299 15.77 11.37 3.53
C GLU A 299 14.59 12.20 3.05
N VAL A 300 14.46 13.46 3.49
CA VAL A 300 13.44 14.39 2.97
C VAL A 300 13.67 14.67 1.48
N ARG A 301 14.89 15.03 1.09
CA ARG A 301 15.25 15.33 -0.31
C ARG A 301 15.05 14.14 -1.25
N ALA A 302 15.30 12.94 -0.76
CA ALA A 302 15.17 11.70 -1.53
C ALA A 302 13.75 11.10 -1.51
N SER A 303 12.79 11.70 -0.79
CA SER A 303 11.41 11.24 -0.72
C SER A 303 10.52 11.98 -1.72
N PRO A 304 9.73 11.29 -2.56
CA PRO A 304 8.71 11.91 -3.39
C PRO A 304 7.68 12.71 -2.59
N ALA A 305 6.99 13.66 -3.22
CA ALA A 305 6.03 14.53 -2.55
C ALA A 305 4.91 13.75 -1.84
N TYR A 306 4.30 12.77 -2.52
CA TYR A 306 3.30 11.88 -1.90
C TYR A 306 3.81 11.14 -0.66
N GLU A 307 5.09 10.72 -0.61
CA GLU A 307 5.65 10.08 0.59
C GLU A 307 5.77 11.07 1.76
N ARG A 308 6.21 12.30 1.48
CA ARG A 308 6.32 13.35 2.51
C ARG A 308 4.94 13.71 3.07
N VAL A 309 3.90 13.72 2.23
CA VAL A 309 2.50 13.88 2.65
C VAL A 309 2.06 12.71 3.56
N MET A 310 2.40 11.47 3.22
CA MET A 310 2.08 10.30 4.06
C MET A 310 2.80 10.35 5.42
N LEU A 311 4.04 10.83 5.46
CA LEU A 311 4.80 11.00 6.70
C LEU A 311 4.16 12.08 7.59
N LEU A 312 3.78 13.22 7.00
CA LEU A 312 3.05 14.28 7.70
C LEU A 312 1.71 13.79 8.27
N LEU A 313 0.94 13.00 7.51
CA LEU A 313 -0.29 12.40 7.99
C LEU A 313 -0.07 11.43 9.15
N ALA A 314 0.97 10.59 9.10
CA ALA A 314 1.26 9.65 10.17
C ALA A 314 1.59 10.36 11.50
N MET A 315 2.35 11.47 11.43
CA MET A 315 2.61 12.31 12.60
C MET A 315 1.36 13.08 13.05
N SER A 316 0.53 13.52 12.11
CA SER A 316 -0.77 14.13 12.41
C SER A 316 -1.70 13.17 13.17
N LEU A 317 -1.69 11.87 12.84
CA LEU A 317 -2.42 10.84 13.58
C LEU A 317 -1.98 10.77 15.05
N MET A 318 -0.68 10.88 15.31
CA MET A 318 -0.12 10.79 16.65
C MET A 318 -0.53 12.00 17.49
N GLU A 319 -0.41 13.19 16.91
CA GLU A 319 -0.91 14.44 17.50
C GLU A 319 -2.41 14.39 17.77
N ALA A 320 -3.20 13.79 16.88
CA ALA A 320 -4.63 13.56 17.09
C ALA A 320 -4.90 12.73 18.36
N PHE A 321 -4.08 11.71 18.61
CA PHE A 321 -4.15 10.91 19.83
C PHE A 321 -3.57 11.61 21.07
N GLY A 322 -3.14 12.87 20.97
CA GLY A 322 -2.52 13.62 22.06
C GLY A 322 -1.08 13.20 22.35
N ILE A 323 -0.40 12.56 21.39
CA ILE A 323 1.01 12.25 21.46
C ILE A 323 1.77 13.40 20.80
N THR A 324 2.56 14.12 21.59
CA THR A 324 3.40 15.21 21.09
C THR A 324 4.49 14.62 20.20
N VAL A 325 4.53 15.04 18.94
CA VAL A 325 5.54 14.61 17.98
C VAL A 325 6.74 15.53 18.08
N GLU A 326 7.92 14.93 18.11
CA GLU A 326 9.20 15.62 18.15
C GLU A 326 10.11 15.07 17.06
N LEU A 327 10.93 15.96 16.51
CA LEU A 327 11.81 15.67 15.40
C LEU A 327 13.23 16.15 15.69
N THR A 328 14.20 15.29 15.40
CA THR A 328 15.61 15.64 15.22
C THR A 328 16.04 15.31 13.80
N THR A 329 17.03 16.05 13.30
CA THR A 329 17.64 15.83 11.98
C THR A 329 19.04 15.22 12.08
N ASP A 330 19.55 14.99 13.30
CA ASP A 330 20.88 14.42 13.50
C ASP A 330 20.87 12.94 13.08
N PRO A 331 21.58 12.57 11.98
CA PRO A 331 21.61 11.20 11.50
C PRO A 331 22.25 10.22 12.50
N SER A 332 23.02 10.70 13.49
CA SER A 332 23.63 9.86 14.53
C SER A 332 22.58 9.05 15.32
N PHE A 333 21.40 9.63 15.53
CA PHE A 333 20.28 8.98 16.22
C PHE A 333 19.51 8.00 15.33
N GLY A 334 19.63 8.08 14.00
CA GLY A 334 18.87 7.24 13.06
C GLY A 334 19.18 5.74 13.13
N GLU A 335 20.33 5.39 13.70
CA GLU A 335 20.78 4.00 13.91
C GLU A 335 20.28 3.39 15.22
N VAL A 336 19.76 4.21 16.15
CA VAL A 336 19.25 3.71 17.43
C VAL A 336 17.94 2.96 17.23
N GLU A 337 17.87 1.74 17.77
CA GLU A 337 16.72 0.86 17.68
C GLU A 337 15.42 1.51 18.20
N GLY A 338 14.25 1.10 17.70
CA GLY A 338 12.98 1.60 18.24
C GLY A 338 12.79 1.23 19.73
N PHE A 339 12.43 2.19 20.59
CA PHE A 339 12.26 1.95 22.02
C PHE A 339 11.13 2.78 22.66
N VAL A 340 10.79 2.41 23.89
CA VAL A 340 9.94 3.17 24.82
C VAL A 340 10.71 3.39 26.10
N LEU A 341 10.85 4.63 26.54
CA LEU A 341 11.60 5.03 27.72
C LEU A 341 10.67 5.57 28.81
N ALA A 342 10.83 5.06 30.02
CA ALA A 342 10.28 5.62 31.26
C ALA A 342 11.23 5.20 32.41
N SER A 343 10.71 4.67 33.52
CA SER A 343 11.55 4.06 34.58
C SER A 343 12.34 2.83 34.12
N LYS A 344 11.92 2.21 33.01
CA LYS A 344 12.59 1.12 32.30
C LYS A 344 12.53 1.38 30.80
N ALA A 345 13.34 0.65 30.04
CA ALA A 345 13.27 0.67 28.58
C ALA A 345 12.53 -0.58 28.06
N ILE A 346 11.68 -0.36 27.05
CA ILE A 346 11.11 -1.42 26.23
C ILE A 346 11.68 -1.25 24.83
N VAL A 347 12.57 -2.15 24.41
CA VAL A 347 13.08 -2.19 23.03
C VAL A 347 12.09 -2.94 22.17
N ALA A 348 11.79 -2.39 21.00
CA ALA A 348 10.81 -2.93 20.08
C ALA A 348 11.15 -2.54 18.64
N ASP A 349 12.18 -3.18 18.09
CA ASP A 349 12.73 -2.88 16.78
C ASP A 349 12.28 -3.89 15.74
N TRP A 350 11.79 -3.40 14.60
CA TRP A 350 11.31 -4.20 13.48
C TRP A 350 11.61 -3.55 12.12
N LEU A 351 12.21 -2.35 12.13
CA LEU A 351 12.59 -1.59 10.94
C LEU A 351 14.10 -1.52 10.87
N ARG A 352 14.66 -1.83 9.68
CA ARG A 352 16.09 -1.71 9.38
C ARG A 352 17.02 -2.44 10.37
N GLY A 353 16.49 -3.45 11.07
CA GLY A 353 17.27 -4.41 11.85
C GLY A 353 17.68 -5.62 11.01
N PRO A 354 18.67 -6.42 11.45
CA PRO A 354 19.14 -7.60 10.73
C PRO A 354 18.13 -8.78 10.73
N GLY A 355 17.03 -8.66 11.47
CA GLY A 355 16.03 -9.71 11.66
C GLY A 355 14.61 -9.22 11.48
N LEU A 356 13.65 -10.11 11.75
CA LEU A 356 12.23 -9.81 11.73
C LEU A 356 11.82 -8.90 12.90
N TRP A 357 12.43 -9.09 14.06
CA TRP A 357 12.38 -8.17 15.19
C TRP A 357 13.52 -8.40 16.18
N TYR A 358 13.75 -7.38 17.00
CA TYR A 358 14.41 -7.48 18.30
C TYR A 358 13.54 -6.78 19.35
N VAL A 359 13.22 -7.49 20.43
CA VAL A 359 12.50 -6.94 21.58
C VAL A 359 13.23 -7.23 22.87
N ASP A 360 13.14 -6.32 23.82
CA ASP A 360 13.71 -6.46 25.17
C ASP A 360 12.95 -5.59 26.17
N PHE A 361 12.96 -5.98 27.45
CA PHE A 361 12.49 -5.17 28.56
C PHE A 361 13.58 -5.11 29.63
N CYS A 362 14.30 -3.99 29.64
CA CYS A 362 15.59 -3.88 30.30
C CYS A 362 15.78 -2.52 31.01
N ALA A 363 16.96 -2.34 31.62
CA ALA A 363 17.36 -1.05 32.16
C ALA A 363 17.61 -0.06 31.01
N PRO A 364 17.30 1.24 31.17
CA PRO A 364 17.57 2.25 30.14
C PRO A 364 19.05 2.29 29.75
N LYS A 365 19.33 2.38 28.44
CA LYS A 365 20.67 2.65 27.92
C LYS A 365 20.94 4.15 27.96
N PRO A 366 22.20 4.61 28.18
CA PRO A 366 22.53 6.04 28.19
C PRO A 366 22.06 6.77 26.93
N ALA A 367 22.25 6.18 25.74
CA ALA A 367 21.83 6.76 24.46
C ALA A 367 20.33 7.07 24.37
N TYR A 368 19.48 6.34 25.11
CA TYR A 368 18.03 6.61 25.11
C TYR A 368 17.70 7.90 25.87
N GLY A 369 18.41 8.14 26.98
CA GLY A 369 18.28 9.38 27.75
C GLY A 369 18.81 10.57 26.97
N GLU A 370 19.94 10.39 26.28
CA GLU A 370 20.52 11.43 25.41
C GLU A 370 19.54 11.89 24.31
N ILE A 371 18.84 10.94 23.66
CA ILE A 371 17.80 11.26 22.66
C ILE A 371 16.63 12.01 23.30
N ASP A 372 16.14 11.56 24.46
CA ASP A 372 15.01 12.19 25.15
C ASP A 372 15.34 13.64 25.55
N GLU A 373 16.53 13.85 26.12
CA GLU A 373 17.06 15.17 26.52
C GLU A 373 17.27 16.08 25.30
N HIS A 374 17.88 15.58 24.22
CA HIS A 374 18.10 16.33 23.00
C HIS A 374 16.78 16.81 22.38
N LEU A 375 15.79 15.92 22.23
CA LEU A 375 14.49 16.31 21.66
C LEU A 375 13.72 17.27 22.56
N ALA A 376 13.81 17.11 23.88
CA ALA A 376 13.19 18.03 24.82
C ALA A 376 13.75 19.46 24.73
N ALA A 377 15.04 19.59 24.36
CA ALA A 377 15.72 20.87 24.26
C ALA A 377 15.68 21.48 22.84
N GLU A 378 15.83 20.65 21.80
CA GLU A 378 16.25 21.09 20.46
C GLU A 378 15.40 20.51 19.32
N SER A 379 14.14 20.10 19.58
CA SER A 379 13.30 19.61 18.48
C SER A 379 13.10 20.67 17.39
N VAL A 380 13.39 20.31 16.13
CA VAL A 380 13.34 21.25 14.99
C VAL A 380 11.93 21.73 14.64
N ILE A 381 10.90 21.02 15.11
CA ILE A 381 9.48 21.38 14.93
C ILE A 381 8.85 21.91 16.22
N ALA A 382 9.65 22.24 17.25
CA ALA A 382 9.15 22.63 18.55
C ALA A 382 8.20 23.84 18.44
N GLN A 383 6.94 23.62 18.83
CA GLN A 383 5.90 24.65 18.89
C GLN A 383 4.95 24.34 20.05
N PRO A 384 4.36 25.36 20.71
CA PRO A 384 3.49 25.17 21.87
C PRO A 384 2.20 24.39 21.53
N THR A 385 1.67 24.60 20.33
CA THR A 385 0.41 24.01 19.87
C THR A 385 0.68 22.89 18.88
N SER A 386 -0.23 21.91 18.83
CA SER A 386 -0.15 20.82 17.84
C SER A 386 -0.22 21.36 16.40
N GLY A 387 -1.09 22.33 16.13
CA GLY A 387 -1.17 22.99 14.83
C GLY A 387 0.14 23.66 14.42
N GLY A 388 0.81 24.35 15.35
CA GLY A 388 2.13 24.91 15.10
C GLY A 388 3.16 23.84 14.76
N ARG A 389 3.20 22.73 15.51
CA ARG A 389 4.15 21.63 15.26
C ARG A 389 3.92 20.99 13.90
N LEU A 390 2.67 20.73 13.52
CA LEU A 390 2.34 20.13 12.23
C LEU A 390 2.62 21.09 11.06
N GLN A 391 2.44 22.40 11.24
CA GLN A 391 2.85 23.38 10.24
C GLN A 391 4.38 23.43 10.10
N ALA A 392 5.13 23.50 11.20
CA ALA A 392 6.60 23.48 11.17
C ALA A 392 7.14 22.18 10.53
N LEU A 393 6.49 21.05 10.82
CA LEU A 393 6.78 19.76 10.19
C LEU A 393 6.49 19.79 8.68
N ALA A 394 5.37 20.38 8.24
CA ALA A 394 5.05 20.50 6.83
C ALA A 394 6.09 21.36 6.09
N GLU A 395 6.53 22.46 6.70
CA GLU A 395 7.62 23.30 6.19
C GLU A 395 8.92 22.51 6.06
N TYR A 396 9.32 21.78 7.11
CA TYR A 396 10.50 20.91 7.10
C TYR A 396 10.43 19.83 5.99
N LEU A 397 9.27 19.20 5.82
CA LEU A 397 9.02 18.18 4.80
C LEU A 397 8.78 18.76 3.40
N ASN A 398 8.86 20.08 3.21
CA ASN A 398 8.54 20.76 1.95
C ASN A 398 7.17 20.32 1.39
N VAL A 399 6.15 20.39 2.25
CA VAL A 399 4.72 20.18 1.94
C VAL A 399 3.99 21.50 2.20
N PRO A 400 3.39 22.15 1.19
CA PRO A 400 2.71 23.43 1.39
C PRO A 400 1.53 23.29 2.37
N TRP A 401 1.65 23.88 3.57
CA TRP A 401 0.67 23.72 4.65
C TRP A 401 -0.74 24.14 4.25
N GLY A 402 -0.90 25.29 3.57
CA GLY A 402 -2.20 25.79 3.14
C GLY A 402 -2.92 24.84 2.17
N TRP A 403 -2.18 24.25 1.23
CA TRP A 403 -2.70 23.22 0.33
C TRP A 403 -3.08 21.95 1.11
N PHE A 404 -2.17 21.43 1.95
CA PHE A 404 -2.40 20.20 2.71
C PHE A 404 -3.62 20.31 3.64
N HIS A 405 -3.74 21.43 4.36
CA HIS A 405 -4.88 21.70 5.23
C HIS A 405 -6.19 21.80 4.44
N ALA A 406 -6.22 22.53 3.31
CA ALA A 406 -7.40 22.61 2.44
C ALA A 406 -7.84 21.23 1.93
N ARG A 407 -6.89 20.41 1.48
CA ARG A 407 -7.18 19.06 1.00
C ARG A 407 -7.65 18.12 2.11
N CYS A 408 -7.12 18.28 3.33
CA CYS A 408 -7.66 17.56 4.48
C CYS A 408 -9.10 17.96 4.80
N MET A 409 -9.47 19.24 4.69
CA MET A 409 -10.87 19.69 4.88
C MET A 409 -11.82 19.06 3.86
N GLU A 410 -11.43 19.03 2.59
CA GLU A 410 -12.21 18.42 1.51
C GLU A 410 -12.41 16.91 1.75
N LEU A 411 -11.34 16.19 2.11
CA LEU A 411 -11.40 14.75 2.39
C LEU A 411 -12.04 14.41 3.74
N ALA A 412 -12.03 15.30 4.74
CA ALA A 412 -12.69 15.05 6.02
C ALA A 412 -14.21 14.86 5.86
N ALA A 413 -14.82 15.58 4.91
CA ALA A 413 -16.23 15.45 4.57
C ALA A 413 -16.52 14.20 3.71
N ALA A 414 -15.65 13.89 2.74
CA ALA A 414 -15.86 12.80 1.79
C ALA A 414 -15.46 11.41 2.34
N GLY A 415 -14.43 11.36 3.18
CA GLY A 415 -13.71 10.15 3.58
C GLY A 415 -12.78 9.61 2.48
N VAL A 416 -11.77 8.83 2.86
CA VAL A 416 -10.81 8.26 1.88
C VAL A 416 -11.27 6.94 1.26
N ASP A 417 -12.33 6.39 1.82
CA ASP A 417 -12.82 5.04 1.53
C ASP A 417 -13.33 4.92 0.07
N GLY A 418 -13.72 6.05 -0.54
CA GLY A 418 -14.08 6.15 -1.96
C GLY A 418 -12.89 6.16 -2.92
N ILE A 419 -11.68 6.47 -2.43
CA ILE A 419 -10.44 6.56 -3.23
C ILE A 419 -9.83 5.17 -3.41
N ALA A 420 -9.57 4.48 -2.30
CA ALA A 420 -9.00 3.13 -2.29
C ALA A 420 -9.48 2.40 -1.03
N HIS A 421 -10.36 1.42 -1.19
CA HIS A 421 -10.83 0.63 -0.06
C HIS A 421 -9.92 -0.58 0.17
N PRO A 422 -9.39 -0.81 1.38
CA PRO A 422 -8.55 -1.97 1.65
C PRO A 422 -9.29 -3.30 1.43
N ARG A 423 -8.61 -4.27 0.82
CA ARG A 423 -9.13 -5.64 0.58
C ARG A 423 -8.62 -6.63 1.63
N SER A 424 -7.42 -6.42 2.14
CA SER A 424 -6.85 -7.20 3.22
C SER A 424 -7.53 -6.86 4.54
N ARG A 425 -7.97 -7.88 5.28
CA ARG A 425 -8.52 -7.75 6.65
C ARG A 425 -7.51 -7.17 7.66
N LEU A 426 -6.23 -7.11 7.30
CA LEU A 426 -5.16 -6.60 8.14
C LEU A 426 -5.00 -5.08 8.03
N LEU A 427 -5.72 -4.46 7.08
CA LEU A 427 -5.69 -3.04 6.79
C LEU A 427 -7.02 -2.37 7.13
N SER A 428 -6.99 -1.05 7.35
CA SER A 428 -8.18 -0.21 7.52
C SER A 428 -7.87 1.24 7.15
N THR A 429 -8.89 2.05 6.83
CA THR A 429 -8.72 3.50 6.57
C THR A 429 -8.81 4.35 7.84
N LYS A 430 -9.07 3.75 9.00
CA LYS A 430 -9.35 4.50 10.24
C LYS A 430 -8.24 5.48 10.61
N GLY A 431 -6.98 5.10 10.43
CA GLY A 431 -5.83 5.97 10.70
C GLY A 431 -5.79 7.16 9.75
N LEU A 432 -6.00 6.94 8.45
CA LEU A 432 -6.12 8.00 7.44
C LEU A 432 -7.26 8.96 7.76
N ASP A 433 -8.48 8.45 7.94
CA ASP A 433 -9.67 9.27 8.21
C ASP A 433 -9.51 10.08 9.51
N THR A 434 -8.88 9.50 10.53
CA THR A 434 -8.62 10.20 11.81
C THR A 434 -7.59 11.32 11.64
N ALA A 435 -6.48 11.05 10.95
CA ALA A 435 -5.44 12.04 10.70
C ALA A 435 -5.97 13.22 9.87
N ILE A 436 -6.68 12.91 8.79
CA ILE A 436 -7.28 13.90 7.88
C ILE A 436 -8.28 14.78 8.61
N ARG A 437 -9.21 14.18 9.38
CA ARG A 437 -10.19 14.94 10.18
C ARG A 437 -9.51 15.80 11.24
N TYR A 438 -8.46 15.29 11.87
CA TYR A 438 -7.71 16.06 12.87
C TYR A 438 -7.12 17.32 12.26
N VAL A 439 -6.40 17.19 11.14
CA VAL A 439 -5.81 18.33 10.42
C VAL A 439 -6.89 19.30 9.95
N ALA A 440 -7.98 18.80 9.37
CA ALA A 440 -9.08 19.62 8.87
C ALA A 440 -9.70 20.54 9.93
N TYR A 441 -9.74 20.10 11.18
CA TYR A 441 -10.38 20.81 12.29
C TYR A 441 -9.37 21.30 13.35
N ILE A 442 -8.08 21.31 13.03
CA ILE A 442 -7.01 21.61 14.01
C ILE A 442 -7.09 23.03 14.58
N ASN A 443 -7.66 23.95 13.80
CA ASN A 443 -7.85 25.35 14.19
C ASN A 443 -9.17 25.60 14.94
N ASN A 444 -10.04 24.59 15.05
CA ASN A 444 -11.27 24.67 15.84
C ASN A 444 -10.98 24.18 17.27
N LEU A 445 -11.55 24.82 18.28
CA LEU A 445 -11.44 24.42 19.71
C LEU A 445 -11.85 22.95 19.98
N GLU A 446 -12.50 22.28 19.02
CA GLU A 446 -12.95 20.88 19.08
C GLU A 446 -11.91 19.85 18.59
N GLY A 447 -10.82 20.26 17.92
CA GLY A 447 -9.81 19.35 17.34
C GLY A 447 -9.18 18.38 18.36
N VAL A 448 -9.01 18.83 19.61
CA VAL A 448 -8.42 18.04 20.71
C VAL A 448 -9.35 16.90 21.18
N HIS A 449 -10.66 16.98 20.91
CA HIS A 449 -11.64 16.00 21.34
C HIS A 449 -12.01 14.96 20.28
N LEU A 450 -11.73 15.21 19.00
CA LEU A 450 -12.17 14.38 17.87
C LEU A 450 -11.52 12.99 17.83
N ALA A 451 -10.23 12.86 18.17
CA ALA A 451 -9.51 11.59 18.09
C ALA A 451 -9.49 10.78 19.39
N ARG A 452 -10.07 11.32 20.48
CA ARG A 452 -10.26 10.58 21.76
C ARG A 452 -11.55 9.76 21.80
N ARG A 453 -12.47 9.99 20.86
CA ARG A 453 -13.66 9.15 20.62
C ARG A 453 -13.28 8.03 19.66
#